data_AF-A0A2J4JKP9-F1
#
_entry.id   AF-A0A2J4JKP9-F1
#
_cell.length_a   1.000
_cell.length_b   1.000
_cell.length_c   1.000
_cell.angle_alpha   90.00
_cell.angle_beta   90.00
_cell.angle_gamma   90.00
#
_symmetry.space_group_name_H-M   'P 1'
#
loop_
_entity.id
_entity.type
_entity.pdbx_description
1 polymer ?
#
loop_
_entity_poly.entity_id
_entity_poly.type
_entity_poly.pdbx_seq_one_letter_code
_entity_poly.pdbx_strand_id
1 'polypeptide(L)'
;MSIALQKNVVPYEEAERYYTLLTYLEQNVNRRLFKSDRAELIKVFNVRDKYRLQKTIGVLNQYLIENNIMYELQSDQTGRNEGRKTYWVIVPKGE
;
A
#
# COMPACT_ATOMS: atom_id res chain seq x y z
N MET A 1 9.36 -19.10 -37.79
CA MET A 1 9.43 -19.19 -36.32
C MET A 1 8.62 -18.05 -35.74
N SER A 2 7.40 -18.33 -35.29
CA SER A 2 6.51 -17.34 -34.70
C SER A 2 6.84 -17.26 -33.20
N ILE A 3 7.39 -16.14 -32.76
CA ILE A 3 7.56 -15.85 -31.33
C ILE A 3 6.16 -15.65 -30.77
N ALA A 4 5.62 -16.67 -30.10
CA ALA A 4 4.42 -16.51 -29.31
C ALA A 4 4.74 -15.53 -28.18
N LEU A 5 4.28 -14.28 -28.33
CA LEU A 5 4.20 -13.34 -27.23
C LEU A 5 3.19 -13.92 -26.23
N GLN A 6 3.65 -14.76 -25.31
CA GLN A 6 2.92 -15.10 -24.10
C GLN A 6 2.80 -13.82 -23.26
N LYS A 7 1.88 -12.93 -23.66
CA LYS A 7 1.38 -11.88 -22.78
C LYS A 7 0.67 -12.61 -21.66
N ASN A 8 1.27 -12.62 -20.47
CA ASN A 8 0.54 -12.92 -19.24
C ASN A 8 -0.64 -11.94 -19.18
N VAL A 9 -1.82 -12.42 -19.55
CA VAL A 9 -3.04 -11.62 -19.48
C VAL A 9 -3.39 -11.49 -18.01
N VAL A 10 -3.08 -10.34 -17.43
CA VAL A 10 -3.54 -9.99 -16.08
C VAL A 10 -5.04 -9.69 -16.18
N PRO A 11 -5.90 -10.29 -15.34
CA PRO A 11 -7.31 -9.93 -15.28
C PRO A 11 -7.48 -8.42 -15.09
N TYR A 12 -8.45 -7.82 -15.80
CA TYR A 12 -8.69 -6.38 -15.75
C TYR A 12 -8.86 -5.85 -14.32
N GLU A 13 -9.60 -6.59 -13.48
CA GLU A 13 -9.83 -6.23 -12.07
C GLU A 13 -8.53 -6.16 -11.25
N GLU A 14 -7.56 -7.02 -11.54
CA GLU A 14 -6.27 -7.03 -10.85
C GLU A 14 -5.41 -5.83 -11.28
N ALA A 15 -5.40 -5.51 -12.57
CA ALA A 15 -4.73 -4.33 -13.09
C ALA A 15 -5.34 -3.03 -12.56
N GLU A 16 -6.67 -2.94 -12.50
CA GLU A 16 -7.38 -1.78 -11.95
C GLU A 16 -7.08 -1.58 -10.46
N ARG A 17 -7.07 -2.66 -9.67
CA ARG A 17 -6.70 -2.60 -8.25
C ARG A 17 -5.26 -2.14 -8.06
N TYR A 18 -4.34 -2.67 -8.86
CA TYR A 18 -2.94 -2.30 -8.81
C TYR A 18 -2.75 -0.81 -9.13
N TYR A 19 -3.40 -0.32 -10.20
CA TYR A 19 -3.37 1.10 -10.57
C TYR A 19 -3.96 2.00 -9.47
N THR A 20 -5.08 1.58 -8.88
CA THR A 20 -5.74 2.30 -7.77
C THR A 20 -4.80 2.42 -6.57
N LEU A 21 -4.11 1.33 -6.20
CA LEU A 21 -3.13 1.32 -5.12
C LEU A 21 -1.98 2.28 -5.42
N LEU A 22 -1.35 2.18 -6.58
CA LEU A 22 -0.23 3.05 -6.96
C LEU A 22 -0.63 4.53 -6.95
N THR A 23 -1.80 4.85 -7.52
CA THR A 23 -2.32 6.21 -7.54
C THR A 23 -2.54 6.75 -6.12
N TYR A 24 -3.12 5.93 -5.23
CA TYR A 24 -3.31 6.32 -3.84
C TYR A 24 -1.97 6.56 -3.14
N LEU A 25 -0.99 5.68 -3.32
CA LEU A 25 0.33 5.80 -2.71
C LEU A 25 1.00 7.11 -3.12
N GLU A 26 1.04 7.39 -4.42
CA GLU A 26 1.65 8.59 -4.99
C GLU A 26 0.97 9.88 -4.48
N GLN A 27 -0.36 9.91 -4.45
CA GLN A 27 -1.10 11.09 -3.97
C GLN A 27 -0.95 11.36 -2.47
N ASN A 28 -0.49 10.38 -1.69
CA ASN A 28 -0.43 10.47 -0.23
C ASN A 28 1.00 10.34 0.32
N VAL A 29 2.03 10.46 -0.53
CA VAL A 29 3.44 10.50 -0.11
C VAL A 29 3.65 11.60 0.94
N ASN A 30 4.40 11.28 1.99
CA ASN A 30 4.73 12.17 3.11
C ASN A 30 3.53 12.72 3.92
N ARG A 31 2.30 12.31 3.61
CA ARG A 31 1.12 12.66 4.40
C ARG A 31 1.07 11.83 5.69
N ARG A 32 0.72 12.47 6.81
CA ARG A 32 0.42 11.76 8.07
C ARG A 32 -0.95 11.10 7.96
N LEU A 33 -0.97 9.78 7.91
CA LEU A 33 -2.17 8.96 7.86
C LEU A 33 -2.56 8.52 9.28
N PHE A 34 -3.62 9.14 9.81
CA PHE A 34 -4.14 8.82 11.14
C PHE A 34 -5.16 7.67 11.05
N LYS A 35 -5.92 7.41 12.13
CA LYS A 35 -6.78 6.22 12.25
C LYS A 35 -7.76 6.04 11.07
N SER A 36 -8.42 7.11 10.63
CA SER A 36 -9.35 7.08 9.49
C SER A 36 -8.63 6.85 8.17
N ASP A 37 -7.54 7.60 7.91
CA ASP A 37 -6.78 7.49 6.66
C ASP A 37 -6.12 6.11 6.53
N ARG A 38 -5.64 5.52 7.64
CA ARG A 38 -5.12 4.15 7.66
C ARG A 38 -6.20 3.13 7.33
N ALA A 39 -7.44 3.33 7.81
CA ALA A 39 -8.54 2.43 7.48
C ALA A 39 -8.90 2.49 5.98
N GLU A 40 -8.77 3.66 5.36
CA GLU A 40 -8.90 3.83 3.91
C GLU A 40 -7.77 3.14 3.15
N LEU A 41 -6.51 3.42 3.51
CA LEU A 41 -5.33 2.76 2.92
C LEU A 41 -5.43 1.22 2.98
N ILE A 42 -5.84 0.67 4.13
CA ILE A 42 -6.03 -0.77 4.30
C ILE A 42 -7.08 -1.31 3.32
N LYS A 43 -8.16 -0.56 3.05
CA LYS A 43 -9.16 -0.95 2.05
C LYS A 43 -8.63 -0.84 0.63
N VAL A 44 -7.78 0.14 0.33
CA VAL A 44 -7.15 0.28 -1.00
C VAL A 44 -6.23 -0.91 -1.28
N PHE A 45 -5.39 -1.32 -0.32
CA PHE A 45 -4.60 -2.54 -0.42
C PHE A 45 -5.49 -3.78 -0.61
N ASN A 46 -6.56 -3.89 0.18
CA ASN A 46 -7.49 -5.02 0.16
C ASN A 46 -6.79 -6.39 0.25
N VAL A 47 -5.70 -6.48 1.03
CA VAL A 47 -4.96 -7.74 1.30
C VAL A 47 -5.76 -8.58 2.29
N ARG A 48 -6.06 -9.83 1.94
CA ARG A 48 -6.93 -10.72 2.73
C ARG A 48 -6.27 -12.05 3.01
N ASP A 49 -6.47 -12.55 4.22
CA ASP A 49 -6.28 -13.96 4.55
C ASP A 49 -7.66 -14.62 4.65
N LYS A 50 -7.95 -15.50 3.69
CA LYS A 50 -9.28 -16.07 3.44
C LYS A 50 -10.34 -14.97 3.30
N TYR A 51 -10.98 -14.60 4.41
CA TYR A 51 -12.03 -13.57 4.47
C TYR A 51 -11.63 -12.34 5.28
N ARG A 52 -10.54 -12.41 6.04
CA ARG A 52 -10.12 -11.35 6.96
C ARG A 52 -9.20 -10.35 6.26
N LEU A 53 -9.62 -9.09 6.23
CA LEU A 53 -8.78 -7.98 5.80
C LEU A 53 -7.59 -7.82 6.74
N GLN A 54 -6.38 -7.88 6.19
CA GLN A 54 -5.13 -7.68 6.90
C GLN A 54 -4.89 -6.19 7.14
N LYS A 55 -4.42 -5.85 8.33
CA LYS A 55 -4.41 -4.45 8.83
C LYS A 55 -3.06 -4.00 9.37
N THR A 56 -2.09 -4.89 9.45
CA THR A 56 -0.79 -4.60 10.06
C THR A 56 0.14 -4.00 9.01
N ILE A 57 0.90 -2.97 9.42
CA ILE A 57 1.85 -2.30 8.53
C ILE A 57 2.86 -3.27 7.91
N GLY A 58 3.31 -4.26 8.70
CA GLY A 58 4.25 -5.28 8.22
C GLY A 58 3.69 -6.14 7.08
N VAL A 59 2.41 -6.55 7.15
CA VAL A 59 1.79 -7.32 6.06
C VAL A 59 1.63 -6.46 4.81
N LEU A 60 1.26 -5.19 4.96
CA LEU A 60 1.13 -4.28 3.84
C LEU A 60 2.50 -4.00 3.18
N ASN A 61 3.55 -3.77 3.96
CA ASN A 61 4.91 -3.62 3.44
C ASN A 61 5.42 -4.89 2.76
N GLN A 62 5.12 -6.07 3.31
CA GLN A 62 5.45 -7.34 2.67
C GLN A 62 4.78 -7.45 1.29
N TYR A 63 3.50 -7.06 1.18
CA TYR A 63 2.81 -7.00 -0.10
C TYR A 63 3.50 -6.04 -1.10
N LEU A 64 3.91 -4.85 -0.65
CA LEU A 64 4.65 -3.91 -1.52
C LEU A 64 5.95 -4.54 -2.05
N ILE A 65 6.69 -5.23 -1.19
CA ILE A 65 7.95 -5.91 -1.55
C ILE A 65 7.68 -7.03 -2.57
N GLU A 66 6.72 -7.91 -2.31
CA GLU A 66 6.38 -9.04 -3.19
C GLU A 66 5.93 -8.59 -4.58
N ASN A 67 5.36 -7.39 -4.68
CA ASN A 67 4.90 -6.81 -5.94
C ASN A 67 5.88 -5.80 -6.56
N ASN A 68 7.11 -5.67 -6.03
CA ASN A 68 8.13 -4.71 -6.48
C ASN A 68 7.64 -3.25 -6.55
N ILE A 69 6.77 -2.87 -5.61
CA ILE A 69 6.25 -1.50 -5.49
C ILE A 69 7.26 -0.68 -4.66
N MET A 70 7.77 0.41 -5.23
CA MET A 70 8.84 1.23 -4.65
C MET A 70 8.36 2.23 -3.59
N TYR A 71 7.52 1.77 -2.66
CA TYR A 71 7.10 2.54 -1.49
C TYR A 71 7.25 1.70 -0.22
N GLU A 72 7.33 2.39 0.91
CA GLU A 72 7.30 1.81 2.24
C GLU A 72 6.31 2.59 3.11
N LEU A 73 5.59 1.86 3.98
CA LEU A 73 4.83 2.44 5.07
C LEU A 73 5.70 2.48 6.33
N GLN A 74 5.88 3.67 6.88
CA GLN A 74 6.56 3.88 8.16
C GLN A 74 5.55 4.29 9.23
N SER A 75 5.78 3.86 10.48
CA SER A 75 4.92 4.21 11.61
C SER A 75 5.66 5.12 12.57
N ASP A 76 5.00 6.18 13.00
CA ASP A 76 5.55 7.15 13.94
C ASP A 76 4.44 7.70 14.87
N GLN A 77 4.81 8.53 15.84
CA GLN A 77 3.90 9.12 16.81
C GLN A 77 4.03 10.64 16.85
N THR A 78 2.90 11.32 17.01
CA THR A 78 2.91 12.76 17.28
C THR A 78 3.62 13.06 18.60
N GLY A 79 4.19 14.27 18.69
CA GLY A 79 4.85 14.76 19.89
C GLY A 79 3.90 14.89 21.09
N ARG A 80 4.46 15.07 22.29
CA ARG A 80 3.67 15.19 23.55
C ARG A 80 2.61 16.29 23.48
N ASN A 81 2.87 17.39 22.77
CA ASN A 81 2.00 18.57 22.72
C ASN A 81 0.71 18.36 21.90
N GLU A 82 0.67 17.37 21.01
CA GLU A 82 -0.49 17.09 20.14
C GLU A 82 -1.37 15.93 20.65
N GLY A 83 -0.99 15.37 21.80
CA GLY A 83 -1.47 14.09 22.30
C GLY A 83 -0.88 12.94 21.48
N ARG A 84 -0.14 12.04 22.12
CA ARG A 84 0.55 10.91 21.46
C ARG A 84 -0.42 10.09 20.61
N LYS A 85 -0.37 10.28 19.29
CA LYS A 85 -1.19 9.59 18.29
C LYS A 85 -0.27 8.93 17.29
N THR A 86 -0.46 7.64 17.07
CA THR A 86 0.22 6.94 15.99
C THR A 86 -0.33 7.37 14.64
N TYR A 87 0.57 7.72 13.73
CA TYR A 87 0.28 7.90 12.31
C TYR A 87 1.22 7.03 11.47
N TRP A 88 0.81 6.76 10.24
CA TRP A 88 1.69 6.18 9.23
C TRP A 88 2.07 7.23 8.20
N VAL A 89 3.19 7.02 7.52
CA VAL A 89 3.66 7.84 6.39
C VAL A 89 4.03 6.90 5.25
N ILE A 90 3.62 7.26 4.04
CA ILE A 90 4.08 6.60 2.82
C ILE A 90 5.34 7.32 2.37
N VAL A 91 6.44 6.59 2.20
CA VAL A 91 7.70 7.12 1.70
C VAL A 91 8.12 6.35 0.44
N PRO A 92 8.75 7.01 -0.55
CA PRO A 92 9.42 6.29 -1.62
C PRO A 92 10.51 5.41 -1.03
N LYS A 93 10.61 4.17 -1.50
CA LYS A 93 11.73 3.31 -1.16
C LYS A 93 12.94 3.84 -1.92
N GLY A 94 13.91 4.43 -1.21
CA GLY A 94 15.16 4.85 -1.83
C GLY A 94 15.87 3.68 -2.50
N GLU A 95 16.54 3.94 -3.62
CA GLU A 95 17.46 3.00 -4.28
C GLU A 95 18.62 2.60 -3.36
#